data_AF-A0A8T5UEI1-F1
#
_entry.id   AF-A0A8T5UEI1-F1
#
_cell.length_a   1.000
_cell.length_b   1.000
_cell.length_c   1.000
_cell.angle_alpha   90.00
_cell.angle_beta   90.00
_cell.angle_gamma   90.00
#
_symmetry.space_group_name_H-M   'P 1'
#
loop_
_entity.id
_entity.type
_entity.pdbx_description
1 polymer ?
#
loop_
_entity_poly.entity_id
_entity_poly.type
_entity_poly.pdbx_seq_one_letter_code
_entity_poly.pdbx_strand_id
1 'polypeptide(L)'
;MKSLKAKFYRKKLEKASIILLILGLVYSVSSINNKYNQIFIQETPKASGNVDYEWNSIWSLTDHTYPSDITTDSKGNIYITGDCKSSTTESDFFLMNIDEMGNIE
;
A
#
# COMPACT_ATOMS: atom_id res chain seq x y z
N MET A 1 -38.30 26.75 -36.04
CA MET A 1 -37.64 27.29 -34.82
C MET A 1 -37.36 26.23 -33.73
N LYS A 2 -38.29 25.30 -33.43
CA LYS A 2 -38.08 24.23 -32.42
C LYS A 2 -36.93 23.25 -32.73
N SER A 3 -36.75 22.87 -34.00
CA SER A 3 -35.70 21.92 -34.43
C SER A 3 -34.27 22.46 -34.34
N LEU A 4 -34.08 23.77 -34.50
CA LEU A 4 -32.77 24.44 -34.35
C LEU A 4 -32.33 24.45 -32.88
N LYS A 5 -33.25 24.72 -31.95
CA LYS A 5 -32.98 24.64 -30.51
C LYS A 5 -32.58 23.22 -30.09
N ALA A 6 -33.32 22.19 -30.53
CA ALA A 6 -33.00 20.80 -30.20
C ALA A 6 -31.60 20.37 -30.69
N LYS A 7 -31.22 20.73 -31.92
CA LYS A 7 -29.88 20.48 -32.46
C LYS A 7 -28.78 21.21 -31.67
N PHE A 8 -29.06 22.43 -31.22
CA PHE A 8 -28.15 23.21 -30.37
C PHE A 8 -27.94 22.54 -29.00
N TYR A 9 -29.02 22.12 -28.32
CA TYR A 9 -28.91 21.43 -27.02
C TYR A 9 -28.20 20.07 -27.14
N ARG A 10 -28.44 19.31 -28.20
CA ARG A 10 -27.73 18.05 -28.45
C ARG A 10 -26.22 18.25 -28.58
N LYS A 11 -25.77 19.23 -29.38
CA LYS A 11 -24.34 19.56 -29.50
C LYS A 11 -23.74 20.01 -28.17
N LYS A 12 -24.50 20.73 -27.35
CA LYS A 12 -24.06 21.15 -26.00
C LYS A 12 -23.90 19.95 -25.07
N LEU A 13 -24.84 19.00 -25.11
CA LEU A 13 -24.79 17.75 -24.36
C LEU A 13 -23.60 16.88 -24.78
N GLU A 14 -23.37 16.70 -26.09
CA GLU A 14 -22.23 15.94 -26.61
C GLU A 14 -20.89 16.51 -26.12
N LYS A 15 -20.72 17.83 -26.14
CA LYS A 15 -19.52 18.50 -25.60
C LYS A 15 -19.38 18.30 -24.09
N ALA A 16 -20.46 18.40 -23.34
CA ALA A 16 -20.45 18.19 -21.89
C ALA A 16 -20.07 16.73 -21.55
N SER A 17 -20.60 15.76 -22.30
CA SER A 17 -20.25 14.34 -22.14
C SER A 17 -18.78 14.08 -22.40
N ILE A 18 -18.19 14.69 -23.44
CA ILE A 18 -16.75 14.57 -23.73
C ILE A 18 -15.91 15.14 -22.57
N ILE A 19 -16.29 16.30 -22.03
CA ILE A 19 -15.57 16.92 -20.91
C ILE A 19 -15.64 16.02 -19.67
N LEU A 20 -16.80 15.45 -19.36
CA LEU A 20 -16.96 14.54 -18.22
C LEU A 20 -16.12 13.26 -18.36
N LEU A 21 -16.04 12.71 -19.57
CA LEU A 21 -15.18 11.55 -19.86
C LEU A 21 -13.70 11.89 -19.64
N ILE A 22 -13.23 13.05 -20.09
CA ILE A 22 -11.85 13.49 -19.91
C ILE A 22 -11.53 13.70 -18.42
N LEU A 23 -12.43 14.33 -17.67
CA LEU A 23 -12.25 14.53 -16.23
C LEU A 23 -12.16 13.19 -15.47
N GLY A 24 -13.01 12.22 -15.82
CA GLY A 24 -12.94 10.88 -15.24
C GLY A 24 -11.62 10.16 -15.55
N LEU A 25 -11.10 10.30 -16.78
CA LEU A 25 -9.81 9.74 -17.17
C LEU A 25 -8.65 10.38 -16.40
N VAL A 26 -8.62 11.72 -16.30
CA VAL A 26 -7.59 12.46 -15.55
C VAL A 26 -7.60 12.07 -14.07
N TYR A 27 -8.77 11.95 -13.47
CA TYR A 27 -8.91 11.51 -12.08
C TYR A 27 -8.38 10.08 -11.90
N SER A 28 -8.72 9.17 -12.82
CA SER A 28 -8.28 7.77 -12.77
C SER A 28 -6.76 7.65 -12.87
N VAL A 29 -6.13 8.37 -13.81
CA VAL A 29 -4.66 8.41 -13.96
C VAL A 29 -3.99 9.00 -12.71
N SER A 30 -4.57 10.04 -12.12
CA SER A 30 -4.02 10.65 -10.89
C SER A 30 -4.10 9.69 -9.69
N SER A 31 -5.21 8.95 -9.55
CA SER A 31 -5.37 7.93 -8.51
C SER A 31 -4.35 6.80 -8.65
N ILE A 32 -4.11 6.36 -9.90
CA ILE A 32 -3.10 5.37 -10.24
C ILE A 32 -1.70 5.86 -9.82
N ASN A 33 -1.33 7.09 -10.17
CA ASN A 33 -0.03 7.67 -9.80
C ASN A 33 0.15 7.81 -8.28
N ASN A 34 -0.89 8.17 -7.53
CA ASN A 34 -0.81 8.23 -6.07
C ASN A 34 -0.59 6.84 -5.44
N LYS A 35 -1.24 5.79 -5.98
CA LYS A 35 -1.03 4.41 -5.54
C LYS A 35 0.38 3.92 -5.84
N TYR A 36 0.92 4.25 -7.02
CA TYR A 36 2.30 3.90 -7.37
C TYR A 36 3.32 4.71 -6.55
N ASN A 37 3.09 6.01 -6.32
CA ASN A 37 3.99 6.81 -5.49
C ASN A 37 4.04 6.30 -4.03
N GLN A 38 2.96 5.75 -3.48
CA GLN A 38 3.03 5.07 -2.17
C GLN A 38 3.85 3.77 -2.20
N ILE A 39 3.90 3.08 -3.34
CA ILE A 39 4.66 1.82 -3.51
C ILE A 39 6.15 2.10 -3.84
N PHE A 40 6.47 3.23 -4.48
CA PHE A 40 7.84 3.61 -4.87
C PHE A 40 8.57 4.51 -3.86
N ILE A 41 7.91 4.93 -2.77
CA ILE A 41 8.60 5.49 -1.57
C ILE A 41 8.83 4.34 -0.56
N GLN A 42 9.26 3.17 -1.07
CA GLN A 42 10.03 2.23 -0.28
C GLN A 42 11.47 2.44 -0.70
N GLU A 43 12.23 3.02 0.21
CA GLU A 43 13.52 3.65 -0.05
C GLU A 43 14.47 2.70 -0.79
N THR A 44 15.12 3.21 -1.85
CA THR A 44 16.28 2.53 -2.42
C THR A 44 17.33 2.39 -1.30
N PRO A 45 17.81 1.18 -0.95
CA PRO A 45 18.88 1.06 0.04
C PRO A 45 20.10 1.77 -0.53
N LYS A 46 20.46 2.91 0.07
CA LYS A 46 21.77 3.53 -0.17
C LYS A 46 22.79 2.54 0.37
N ALA A 47 23.51 1.89 -0.53
CA ALA A 47 24.64 1.02 -0.19
C ALA A 47 25.69 1.84 0.59
N SER A 48 25.63 1.74 1.91
CA SER A 48 26.59 2.30 2.86
C SER A 48 27.04 1.18 3.79
N GLY A 49 28.02 0.39 3.33
CA GLY A 49 29.02 -0.25 4.18
C GLY A 49 28.60 -1.40 5.11
N ASN A 50 27.33 -1.57 5.43
CA ASN A 50 26.80 -2.72 6.18
C ASN A 50 25.55 -3.21 5.47
N VAL A 51 25.56 -4.47 5.03
CA VAL A 51 24.35 -5.13 4.57
C VAL A 51 23.61 -5.58 5.83
N ASP A 52 22.84 -4.67 6.39
CA ASP A 52 21.77 -5.06 7.31
C ASP A 52 20.73 -5.74 6.43
N TYR A 53 20.55 -7.05 6.61
CA TYR A 53 19.44 -7.75 5.99
C TYR A 53 18.18 -7.13 6.60
N GLU A 54 17.56 -6.18 5.91
CA GLU A 54 16.23 -5.67 6.25
C GLU A 54 15.23 -6.81 6.05
N TRP A 55 15.16 -7.72 7.02
CA TRP A 55 14.00 -8.57 7.27
C TRP A 55 12.85 -7.71 7.81
N ASN A 56 12.57 -6.57 7.19
CA ASN A 56 11.51 -5.66 7.59
C ASN A 56 10.20 -6.02 6.88
N SER A 57 9.92 -7.32 6.91
CA SER A 57 8.72 -7.90 6.35
C SER A 57 7.76 -8.16 7.51
N ILE A 58 7.23 -7.07 8.09
CA ILE A 58 5.97 -7.16 8.85
C ILE A 58 4.90 -7.43 7.80
N TRP A 59 4.79 -8.69 7.37
CA TRP A 59 3.77 -9.15 6.45
C TRP A 59 2.44 -8.94 7.15
N SER A 60 1.80 -7.85 6.74
CA SER A 60 0.40 -7.50 6.92
C SER A 60 -0.25 -8.19 8.12
N LEU A 61 -0.29 -7.50 9.27
CA LEU A 61 -1.09 -7.84 10.45
C LEU A 61 -2.62 -7.91 10.16
N THR A 62 -3.02 -7.95 8.90
CA THR A 62 -4.41 -7.86 8.47
C THR A 62 -5.15 -9.17 8.56
N ASP A 63 -4.44 -10.30 8.63
CA ASP A 63 -5.05 -11.61 8.72
C ASP A 63 -4.25 -12.50 9.68
N HIS A 64 -4.87 -12.84 10.80
CA HIS A 64 -4.49 -13.85 11.81
C HIS A 64 -2.99 -14.18 11.94
N THR A 65 -2.34 -13.56 12.92
CA THR A 65 -0.99 -13.94 13.37
C THR A 65 -1.06 -14.84 14.61
N TYR A 66 -0.23 -15.89 14.61
CA TYR A 66 -0.13 -16.90 15.66
C TYR A 66 1.31 -16.95 16.17
N PRO A 67 1.63 -16.25 17.29
CA PRO A 67 2.96 -16.32 17.88
C PRO A 67 3.21 -17.74 18.44
N SER A 68 4.40 -18.27 18.16
CA SER A 68 4.85 -19.59 18.59
C SER A 68 5.90 -19.54 19.70
N ASP A 69 6.78 -18.53 19.69
CA ASP A 69 7.85 -18.41 20.70
C ASP A 69 8.24 -16.94 20.93
N ILE A 70 8.83 -16.67 22.10
CA ILE A 70 9.30 -15.35 22.52
C ILE A 70 10.59 -15.46 23.34
N THR A 71 11.58 -14.62 23.01
CA THR A 71 12.83 -14.49 23.78
C THR A 71 13.27 -13.03 23.89
N THR A 72 14.21 -12.76 24.78
CA THR A 72 14.80 -11.43 24.98
C THR A 72 16.32 -11.47 24.90
N ASP A 73 16.96 -10.40 24.42
CA ASP A 73 18.41 -10.24 24.50
C ASP A 73 18.86 -9.53 25.80
N SER A 74 20.18 -9.36 25.97
CA SER A 74 20.76 -8.67 27.13
C SER A 74 20.54 -7.15 27.14
N LYS A 75 20.05 -6.57 26.03
CA LYS A 75 19.73 -5.15 25.89
C LYS A 75 18.24 -4.86 26.15
N GLY A 76 17.43 -5.89 26.34
CA GLY A 76 15.99 -5.75 26.56
C GLY A 76 15.16 -5.76 25.29
N ASN A 77 15.75 -6.07 24.13
CA ASN A 77 14.99 -6.29 22.91
C ASN A 77 14.21 -7.60 22.99
N ILE A 78 13.01 -7.62 22.43
CA ILE A 78 12.08 -8.76 22.43
C ILE A 78 11.99 -9.30 21.00
N TYR A 79 12.16 -10.61 20.86
CA TYR A 79 12.04 -11.31 19.59
C TYR A 79 10.89 -12.30 19.67
N ILE A 80 9.93 -12.18 18.75
CA ILE A 80 8.74 -13.03 18.67
C ILE A 80 8.76 -13.73 17.32
N THR A 81 8.57 -15.05 17.32
CA THR A 81 8.39 -15.83 16.09
C THR A 81 6.98 -16.41 16.03
N GLY A 82 6.51 -16.72 14.84
CA GLY A 82 5.21 -17.37 14.66
C GLY A 82 4.82 -17.51 13.19
N ASP A 83 3.58 -17.89 12.99
CA ASP A 83 2.98 -18.02 11.66
C ASP A 83 1.95 -16.91 11.43
N CYS A 84 1.88 -16.37 10.23
CA CYS A 84 0.79 -15.50 9.77
C CYS A 84 0.01 -16.19 8.67
N LYS A 85 -1.31 -16.01 8.68
CA LYS A 85 -2.19 -16.62 7.68
C LYS A 85 -3.02 -15.53 7.03
N SER A 86 -2.74 -15.22 5.76
CA SER A 86 -3.63 -14.36 5.00
C SER A 86 -4.89 -15.07 4.56
N SER A 87 -5.96 -14.31 4.42
CA SER A 87 -7.17 -14.70 3.66
C SER A 87 -6.86 -15.00 2.19
N THR A 88 -5.71 -14.54 1.68
CA THR A 88 -5.32 -14.63 0.27
C THR A 88 -4.04 -15.46 0.00
N THR A 89 -3.27 -15.83 1.03
CA THR A 89 -2.02 -16.61 0.91
C THR A 89 -2.04 -17.87 1.78
N GLU A 90 -1.14 -18.81 1.49
CA GLU A 90 -0.83 -19.93 2.40
C GLU A 90 -0.16 -19.40 3.69
N SER A 91 0.00 -20.25 4.70
CA SER A 91 0.63 -19.84 5.97
C SER A 91 2.09 -19.48 5.74
N ASP A 92 2.50 -18.32 6.25
CA ASP A 92 3.88 -17.82 6.18
C ASP A 92 4.46 -17.69 7.59
N PHE A 93 5.79 -17.69 7.72
CA PHE A 93 6.45 -17.49 9.02
C PHE A 93 6.86 -16.02 9.20
N PHE A 94 6.85 -15.52 10.44
CA PHE A 94 7.29 -14.17 10.77
C PHE A 94 8.29 -14.16 11.93
N LEU A 95 9.12 -13.11 11.95
CA LEU A 95 9.94 -12.68 13.08
C LEU A 95 9.60 -11.21 13.35
N MET A 96 9.31 -10.88 14.59
CA MET A 96 9.07 -9.51 15.05
C MET A 96 10.10 -9.16 16.11
N ASN A 97 10.79 -8.04 15.92
CA ASN A 97 11.70 -7.47 16.89
C ASN A 97 11.05 -6.22 17.51
N ILE A 98 11.13 -6.10 18.83
CA ILE A 98 10.63 -4.94 19.57
C ILE A 98 11.76 -4.44 20.47
N ASP A 99 12.13 -3.17 20.34
CA ASP A 99 13.18 -2.58 21.15
C ASP A 99 12.74 -2.35 22.62
N GLU A 100 13.69 -1.97 23.47
CA GLU A 100 13.41 -1.68 24.89
C GLU A 100 12.40 -0.54 25.11
N MET A 101 12.15 0.30 24.10
CA MET A 101 11.20 1.40 24.12
C MET A 101 9.82 1.01 23.57
N GLY A 102 9.67 -0.23 23.08
CA GLY A 102 8.43 -0.74 22.50
C GLY A 102 8.25 -0.43 21.02
N ASN A 103 9.28 0.02 20.31
CA ASN A 103 9.24 0.23 18.86
C ASN A 103 9.47 -1.08 18.14
N ILE A 104 8.72 -1.31 17.05
CA ILE A 104 8.92 -2.48 16.19
C ILE A 104 10.00 -2.14 15.17
N GLU A 105 11.03 -2.99 15.09
CA GLU A 105 12.17 -2.86 14.15
C GLU A 105 12.06 -3.79 12.94
#